data_AF-A0A442HDF7-F1
#
_entry.id   AF-A0A442HDF7-F1
#
_cell.length_a   1.000
_cell.length_b   1.000
_cell.length_c   1.000
_cell.angle_alpha   90.00
_cell.angle_beta   90.00
_cell.angle_gamma   90.00
#
_symmetry.space_group_name_H-M   'P 1'
#
loop_
_entity.id
_entity.type
_entity.pdbx_description
1 polymer ?
#
loop_
_entity_poly.entity_id
_entity_poly.type
_entity_poly.pdbx_seq_one_letter_code
_entity_poly.pdbx_strand_id
1 'polypeptide(L)'
;MAATIERKEYPISMRLPEADVAMIDRAASLRGRSRTDFVRDAAVRAAEDVLMDNRLVRMSPDGFAEFMEILSAPAAPVPHMVEMAKRPAPWEAGYPTKR
;
A
#
# COMPACT_ATOMS: atom_id res chain seq x y z
N MET A 1 -27.14 5.70 6.44
CA MET A 1 -27.24 4.65 5.40
C MET A 1 -25.94 4.70 4.62
N ALA A 2 -25.12 3.65 4.68
CA ALA A 2 -23.84 3.63 3.99
C ALA A 2 -24.11 3.59 2.47
N ALA A 3 -23.55 4.53 1.72
CA ALA A 3 -23.62 4.52 0.27
C ALA A 3 -22.97 3.23 -0.23
N THR A 4 -23.74 2.38 -0.90
CA THR A 4 -23.22 1.24 -1.65
C THR A 4 -22.30 1.79 -2.74
N ILE A 5 -21.00 1.60 -2.56
CA ILE A 5 -20.01 1.88 -3.62
C ILE A 5 -20.36 0.94 -4.77
N GLU A 6 -20.87 1.46 -5.88
CA GLU A 6 -21.04 0.67 -7.09
C GLU A 6 -19.69 0.10 -7.49
N ARG A 7 -19.60 -1.23 -7.49
CA ARG A 7 -18.39 -1.93 -7.91
C ARG A 7 -18.34 -1.91 -9.44
N LYS A 8 -17.74 -0.86 -9.99
CA LYS A 8 -17.55 -0.72 -11.44
C LYS A 8 -16.52 -1.75 -11.91
N GLU A 9 -16.98 -2.73 -12.67
CA GLU A 9 -16.13 -3.76 -13.29
C GLU A 9 -15.58 -3.26 -14.63
N TYR A 10 -14.30 -3.55 -14.90
CA TYR A 10 -13.63 -3.18 -16.14
C TYR A 10 -13.17 -4.44 -16.87
N PRO A 11 -13.53 -4.64 -18.15
CA PRO A 11 -13.08 -5.79 -18.92
C PRO A 11 -11.59 -5.68 -19.24
N ILE A 12 -10.87 -6.81 -19.15
CA ILE A 12 -9.47 -6.93 -19.54
C ILE A 12 -9.37 -7.99 -20.63
N SER A 13 -8.94 -7.58 -21.83
CA SER A 13 -8.67 -8.47 -22.95
C SER A 13 -7.17 -8.66 -23.14
N MET A 14 -6.69 -9.90 -23.18
CA MET A 14 -5.28 -10.23 -23.42
C MET A 14 -5.14 -11.43 -24.37
N ARG A 15 -4.00 -11.53 -25.06
CA ARG A 15 -3.63 -12.68 -25.87
C ARG A 15 -2.49 -13.42 -25.19
N LEU A 16 -2.63 -14.73 -25.08
CA LEU A 16 -1.65 -15.62 -24.47
C LEU A 16 -1.29 -16.74 -25.46
N PRO A 17 -0.03 -17.20 -25.49
CA PRO A 17 0.35 -18.43 -26.17
C PRO A 17 -0.49 -19.62 -25.71
N GLU A 18 -0.74 -20.58 -26.60
CA GLU A 18 -1.53 -21.78 -26.29
C GLU A 18 -0.95 -22.57 -25.10
N ALA A 19 0.38 -22.69 -25.04
CA ALA A 19 1.07 -23.36 -23.94
C ALA A 19 0.78 -22.71 -22.58
N ASP A 20 0.73 -21.38 -22.52
CA ASP A 20 0.46 -20.64 -21.29
C ASP A 20 -0.99 -20.82 -20.86
N VAL A 21 -1.93 -20.76 -21.81
CA VAL A 21 -3.36 -21.02 -21.54
C VAL A 21 -3.56 -22.44 -21.00
N ALA A 22 -2.92 -23.45 -21.62
CA ALA A 22 -3.00 -24.83 -21.16
C ALA A 22 -2.45 -25.00 -19.73
N MET A 23 -1.36 -24.31 -19.40
CA MET A 23 -0.79 -24.33 -18.06
C MET A 23 -1.72 -23.67 -17.03
N ILE A 24 -2.29 -22.51 -17.37
CA ILE A 24 -3.26 -21.80 -16.53
C ILE A 24 -4.49 -22.68 -16.27
N ASP A 25 -5.03 -23.32 -17.30
CA ASP A 25 -6.22 -24.18 -17.17
C ASP A 25 -5.98 -25.36 -16.24
N ARG A 26 -4.81 -25.98 -16.34
CA ARG A 26 -4.40 -27.05 -15.45
C ARG A 26 -4.31 -26.54 -14.01
N ALA A 27 -3.69 -25.39 -13.77
CA ALA A 27 -3.56 -24.80 -12.44
C ALA A 27 -4.92 -24.40 -11.84
N ALA A 28 -5.80 -23.80 -12.64
CA ALA A 28 -7.16 -23.45 -12.25
C ALA A 28 -7.98 -24.69 -11.89
N SER A 29 -7.88 -25.75 -12.71
CA SER A 29 -8.56 -27.04 -12.47
C SER A 29 -8.10 -27.68 -11.17
N LEU A 30 -6.79 -27.69 -10.88
CA LEU A 30 -6.24 -28.19 -9.62
C LEU A 30 -6.73 -27.41 -8.39
N ARG A 31 -7.12 -26.14 -8.57
CA ARG A 31 -7.69 -25.29 -7.52
C ARG A 31 -9.22 -25.31 -7.49
N GLY A 32 -9.87 -26.03 -8.39
CA GLY A 32 -11.33 -26.06 -8.52
C GLY A 32 -11.95 -24.70 -8.87
N ARG A 33 -11.23 -23.86 -9.61
CA ARG A 33 -11.68 -22.50 -9.99
C ARG A 33 -11.77 -22.35 -11.51
N SER A 34 -12.57 -21.38 -11.96
CA SER A 34 -12.61 -21.00 -13.37
C SER A 34 -11.27 -20.37 -13.80
N ARG A 35 -10.94 -20.45 -15.09
CA ARG A 35 -9.78 -19.75 -15.68
C ARG A 35 -9.79 -18.27 -15.32
N THR A 36 -10.93 -17.61 -15.49
CA THR A 36 -11.09 -16.17 -15.23
C THR A 36 -10.83 -15.82 -13.78
N ASP A 37 -11.40 -16.59 -12.84
CA ASP A 37 -11.18 -16.34 -11.41
C ASP A 37 -9.73 -16.57 -11.01
N PHE A 38 -9.10 -17.62 -11.54
CA PHE A 38 -7.70 -17.92 -11.28
C PHE A 38 -6.77 -16.82 -11.78
N VAL A 39 -6.95 -16.36 -13.02
CA VAL A 39 -6.15 -15.28 -13.61
C VAL A 39 -6.36 -13.96 -12.85
N ARG A 40 -7.61 -13.63 -12.51
CA ARG A 40 -7.93 -12.42 -11.74
C ARG A 40 -7.25 -12.43 -10.37
N ASP A 41 -7.37 -13.52 -9.62
CA ASP A 41 -6.79 -13.66 -8.28
C ASP A 41 -5.25 -13.58 -8.34
N ALA A 42 -4.64 -14.27 -9.30
CA ALA A 42 -3.20 -14.23 -9.50
C ALA A 42 -2.70 -12.82 -9.87
N ALA A 43 -3.41 -12.11 -10.75
CA ALA A 43 -3.04 -10.76 -11.15
C ALA A 43 -3.14 -9.75 -10.00
N VAL A 44 -4.21 -9.81 -9.19
CA VAL A 44 -4.37 -8.95 -8.02
C VAL A 44 -3.27 -9.23 -7.01
N ARG A 45 -3.01 -10.50 -6.70
CA ARG A 45 -1.97 -10.88 -5.75
C ARG A 45 -0.58 -10.41 -6.18
N ALA A 46 -0.24 -10.60 -7.45
CA ALA A 46 1.03 -10.10 -7.98
C ALA A 46 1.15 -8.57 -7.87
N ALA A 47 0.06 -7.83 -8.11
CA ALA A 47 0.04 -6.38 -7.93
C ALA A 47 0.19 -5.98 -6.46
N GLU A 48 -0.47 -6.68 -5.54
CA GLU A 48 -0.33 -6.46 -4.09
C GLU A 48 1.10 -6.69 -3.63
N ASP A 49 1.74 -7.79 -4.05
CA ASP A 49 3.13 -8.10 -3.70
C ASP A 49 4.07 -6.97 -4.12
N VAL A 50 3.91 -6.45 -5.35
CA VAL A 50 4.71 -5.32 -5.86
C VAL A 50 4.47 -4.03 -5.06
N LEU A 51 3.23 -3.75 -4.68
CA LEU A 51 2.90 -2.56 -3.88
C LEU A 51 3.46 -2.66 -2.46
N MET A 52 3.50 -3.86 -1.89
CA MET A 52 4.07 -4.09 -0.55
C MET A 52 5.59 -3.99 -0.56
N ASP A 53 6.26 -4.44 -1.62
CA ASP A 53 7.71 -4.31 -1.77
C ASP A 53 8.18 -2.84 -1.76
N ASN A 54 7.35 -1.91 -2.22
CA ASN A 54 7.67 -0.48 -2.21
C ASN A 54 7.40 0.22 -0.86
N ARG A 55 6.87 -0.48 0.14
CA ARG A 55 6.65 0.07 1.49
C ARG A 55 7.70 -0.34 2.51
N LEU A 56 8.60 -1.26 2.15
CA LEU A 56 9.60 -1.77 3.07
C LEU A 56 10.83 -0.85 3.08
N VAL A 57 11.07 -0.20 4.23
CA VAL A 57 12.34 0.46 4.51
C VAL A 57 13.36 -0.63 4.81
N ARG A 58 14.16 -1.00 3.81
CA ARG A 58 15.26 -1.96 3.99
C ARG A 58 16.45 -1.24 4.63
N MET A 59 17.00 -1.82 5.70
CA MET A 59 18.19 -1.32 6.38
C MET A 59 19.12 -2.47 6.76
N SER A 60 20.41 -2.16 6.92
CA SER A 60 21.39 -3.13 7.46
C SER A 60 21.08 -3.42 8.94
N PRO A 61 21.57 -4.54 9.50
CA PRO A 61 21.45 -4.81 10.93
C PRO A 61 21.98 -3.65 11.80
N ASP A 62 23.10 -3.05 11.41
CA ASP A 62 23.69 -1.92 12.14
C ASP A 62 22.81 -0.66 12.05
N GLY A 63 22.26 -0.37 10.87
CA GLY A 63 21.32 0.74 10.69
C GLY A 63 20.01 0.53 11.46
N PHE A 64 19.58 -0.72 11.62
CA PHE A 64 18.43 -1.06 12.47
C PHE A 64 18.73 -0.85 13.96
N ALA A 65 19.92 -1.23 14.41
CA ALA A 65 20.35 -0.99 15.79
C ALA A 65 20.39 0.52 16.11
N GLU A 66 21.02 1.33 15.26
CA GLU A 66 21.08 2.78 15.42
C GLU A 66 19.68 3.42 15.40
N PHE A 67 18.82 2.98 14.48
CA PHE A 67 17.42 3.44 14.43
C PHE A 67 16.66 3.12 15.73
N MET A 68 16.82 1.92 16.26
CA MET A 68 16.18 1.50 17.52
C MET A 68 16.71 2.27 18.74
N GLU A 69 18.01 2.59 18.78
CA GLU A 69 18.58 3.44 19.83
C GLU A 69 17.95 4.83 19.83
N ILE A 70 17.80 5.45 18.66
CA ILE A 70 17.15 6.76 18.53
C ILE A 70 15.67 6.69 18.93
N LEU A 71 14.95 5.64 18.49
CA LEU A 71 13.52 5.49 18.75
C LEU A 71 13.20 5.23 20.23
N SER A 72 14.08 4.53 20.95
CA SER A 72 13.92 4.19 22.36
C SER A 72 14.38 5.30 23.31
N ALA A 73 15.15 6.26 22.82
CA ALA A 73 15.57 7.41 23.59
C ALA A 73 14.37 8.33 23.94
N PRO A 74 14.39 9.02 25.10
CA PRO A 74 13.40 10.03 25.42
C PRO A 74 13.37 11.13 24.36
N ALA A 75 12.16 11.52 23.94
CA ALA A 75 12.00 12.58 22.95
C ALA A 75 12.57 13.91 23.48
N ALA A 76 13.56 14.46 22.78
CA ALA A 76 14.10 15.78 23.05
C ALA A 76 13.28 16.84 22.29
N PRO A 77 12.83 17.92 22.95
CA PRO A 77 12.09 18.98 22.28
C PRO A 77 13.01 19.72 21.31
N VAL A 78 12.61 19.77 20.04
CA VAL A 78 13.24 20.63 19.04
C VAL A 78 12.51 21.97 19.05
N PRO A 79 13.17 23.11 19.39
CA PRO A 79 12.49 24.39 19.59
C PRO A 79 11.57 24.81 18.43
N HIS A 80 12.02 24.63 17.19
CA HIS A 80 11.21 24.95 16.01
C HIS A 80 9.98 24.03 15.84
N MET A 81 10.08 22.75 16.22
CA MET A 81 8.93 21.84 16.18
C MET A 81 7.93 22.16 17.27
N VAL A 82 8.39 22.55 18.47
CA VAL A 82 7.54 23.01 19.56
C VAL A 82 6.77 24.27 19.16
N GLU A 83 7.46 25.25 18.57
CA GLU A 83 6.81 26.47 18.07
C GLU A 83 5.83 26.19 16.93
N MET A 84 6.14 25.22 16.05
CA MET A 84 5.20 24.78 15.01
C MET A 84 3.95 24.11 15.61
N ALA A 85 4.12 23.22 16.59
CA ALA A 85 3.02 22.49 17.22
C ALA A 85 2.08 23.40 18.02
N LYS A 86 2.58 24.55 18.51
CA LYS A 86 1.76 25.58 19.16
C LYS A 86 0.94 26.43 18.19
N ARG A 87 1.26 26.41 16.89
CA ARG A 87 0.49 27.20 15.92
C ARG A 87 -0.88 26.56 15.73
N PRO A 88 -1.95 27.36 15.77
CA PRO A 88 -3.28 26.86 15.44
C PRO A 88 -3.26 26.22 14.05
N ALA A 89 -4.03 25.16 13.86
CA ALA A 89 -4.15 24.53 12.56
C ALA A 89 -4.86 25.48 11.57
N PRO A 90 -4.64 25.37 10.26
CA PRO A 90 -5.22 26.27 9.26
C PRO A 90 -6.76 26.37 9.27
N TRP A 91 -7.45 25.40 9.89
CA TRP A 91 -8.90 25.35 10.03
C TRP A 91 -9.42 25.81 11.41
N GLU A 92 -8.53 26.23 12.32
CA GLU A 92 -8.90 26.72 13.65
C GLU A 92 -9.09 28.24 13.68
N ALA A 93 -10.00 28.71 14.53
CA ALA A 93 -10.41 30.12 14.61
C ALA A 93 -9.26 31.10 14.92
N GLY A 94 -8.12 30.62 15.42
CA GLY A 94 -6.94 31.42 15.74
C GLY A 94 -5.88 31.49 14.63
N TYR A 95 -6.10 30.88 13.46
CA TYR A 95 -5.08 30.85 12.39
C TYR A 95 -4.91 32.23 11.75
N PRO A 96 -3.70 32.84 11.80
CA PRO A 96 -3.45 34.08 11.10
C PRO A 96 -3.41 33.82 9.59
N THR A 97 -4.54 34.05 8.90
CA THR A 97 -4.56 34.11 7.43
C THR A 97 -3.65 35.22 6.96
N LYS A 98 -2.52 34.89 6.34
CA LYS A 98 -1.71 35.87 5.59
C LYS A 98 -2.57 36.39 4.44
N ARG A 99 -3.00 37.65 4.54
CA ARG A 99 -3.50 38.46 3.41
C ARG A 99 -2.33 38.95 2.59
#